data_AF-A0A8X7C3X9-F1
#
_entry.id   AF-A0A8X7C3X9-F1
#
_cell.length_a   1.000
_cell.length_b   1.000
_cell.length_c   1.000
_cell.angle_alpha   90.00
_cell.angle_beta   90.00
_cell.angle_gamma   90.00
#
_symmetry.space_group_name_H-M   'P 1'
#
loop_
_entity.id
_entity.type
_entity.pdbx_description
1 polymer ?
#
loop_
_entity_poly.entity_id
_entity_poly.type
_entity_poly.pdbx_seq_one_letter_code
_entity_poly.pdbx_strand_id
1 'polypeptide(L)'
;MKIAGSNKINGNCPSKMKVYEDIESKVTVEFMKTHVGHGIDLGQMKITREEKEDIARKLENKIPVEAILDDIRNSMNQKLERIHLITQQDIKNIKEEYNIS
;
A
#
# COMPACT_ATOMS: atom_id res chain seq x y z
N MET A 1 20.07 -9.58 7.33
CA MET A 1 19.13 -10.68 6.99
C MET A 1 18.02 -10.07 6.13
N LYS A 2 17.73 -10.56 4.91
CA LYS A 2 16.51 -10.14 4.20
C LYS A 2 15.33 -10.81 4.90
N ILE A 3 14.61 -10.04 5.71
CA ILE A 3 13.50 -10.55 6.54
C ILE A 3 12.29 -10.93 5.66
N ALA A 4 12.14 -10.27 4.51
CA ALA A 4 11.12 -10.59 3.51
C ALA A 4 11.78 -11.04 2.19
N GLY A 5 11.18 -12.04 1.55
CA GLY A 5 11.56 -12.49 0.22
C GLY A 5 11.32 -11.44 -0.86
N SER A 6 11.68 -11.75 -2.10
CA SER A 6 11.31 -10.92 -3.25
C SER A 6 9.80 -11.02 -3.51
N ASN A 7 9.17 -9.90 -3.84
CA ASN A 7 7.76 -9.77 -4.18
C ASN A 7 7.46 -10.40 -5.57
N LYS A 8 7.59 -11.73 -5.65
CA LYS A 8 7.49 -12.51 -6.88
C LYS A 8 6.06 -13.03 -7.03
N ILE A 9 5.44 -12.68 -8.15
CA ILE A 9 4.09 -13.13 -8.52
C ILE A 9 4.01 -14.62 -8.93
N ASN A 10 5.15 -15.32 -8.95
CA ASN A 10 5.32 -16.72 -9.37
C ASN A 10 4.49 -17.13 -10.60
N GLY A 11 4.35 -16.19 -11.56
CA GLY A 11 3.51 -16.31 -12.73
C GLY A 11 3.82 -15.21 -13.73
N ASN A 12 3.35 -15.36 -14.97
CA ASN A 12 3.46 -14.32 -15.97
C ASN A 12 2.23 -13.42 -15.86
N CYS A 13 2.42 -12.14 -15.54
CA CYS A 13 1.34 -11.17 -15.70
C CYS A 13 1.20 -10.82 -17.19
N PRO A 14 0.04 -11.05 -17.84
CA PRO A 14 -0.21 -10.61 -19.20
C PRO A 14 -0.53 -9.10 -19.21
N SER A 15 0.36 -8.26 -18.69
CA SER A 15 0.22 -6.81 -18.83
C SER A 15 0.44 -6.44 -20.30
N LYS A 16 -0.58 -5.85 -20.91
CA LYS A 16 -0.52 -5.36 -22.30
C LYS A 16 -1.14 -3.98 -22.36
N MET A 17 -0.51 -3.11 -23.13
CA MET A 17 -1.03 -1.81 -23.54
C MET A 17 -0.88 -1.70 -25.05
N LYS A 18 -1.94 -1.30 -25.73
CA LYS A 18 -1.96 -0.96 -27.15
C LYS A 18 -2.46 0.46 -27.27
N VAL A 19 -1.73 1.27 -28.01
CA VAL A 19 -2.07 2.67 -28.27
C VAL A 19 -2.34 2.79 -29.76
N TYR A 20 -3.47 3.42 -30.09
CA TYR A 20 -3.85 3.77 -31.45
C TYR A 20 -3.95 5.28 -31.52
N GLU A 21 -3.34 5.87 -32.54
CA GLU A 21 -3.47 7.29 -32.84
C GLU A 21 -4.23 7.41 -34.15
N ASP A 22 -5.35 8.14 -34.12
CA ASP A 22 -6.16 8.41 -35.30
C ASP A 22 -5.67 9.65 -36.05
N ILE A 23 -6.10 9.82 -37.30
CA ILE A 23 -5.74 10.92 -38.19
C ILE A 23 -6.19 12.28 -37.61
N GLU A 24 -7.21 12.30 -36.75
CA GLU A 24 -7.68 13.46 -36.00
C GLU A 24 -6.89 13.74 -34.70
N SER A 25 -5.70 13.16 -34.54
CA SER A 25 -4.87 13.26 -33.32
C SER A 25 -5.53 12.71 -32.06
N LYS A 26 -6.52 11.80 -32.22
CA LYS A 26 -7.19 11.15 -31.10
C LYS A 26 -6.41 9.92 -30.67
N VAL A 27 -5.99 9.88 -29.41
CA VAL A 27 -5.26 8.74 -28.83
C VAL A 27 -6.24 7.82 -28.11
N THR A 28 -6.30 6.56 -28.55
CA THR A 28 -7.09 5.49 -27.92
C THR A 28 -6.16 4.45 -27.32
N VAL A 29 -6.38 4.09 -26.05
CA VAL A 29 -5.54 3.13 -25.32
C VAL A 29 -6.36 1.92 -24.89
N GLU A 30 -6.00 0.74 -25.40
CA GLU A 30 -6.47 -0.54 -24.89
C GLU A 30 -5.44 -1.11 -23.92
N PHE A 31 -5.82 -1.38 -22.67
CA PHE A 31 -4.92 -1.96 -21.69
C PHE A 31 -5.59 -3.00 -20.81
N MET A 32 -4.81 -3.96 -20.33
CA MET A 32 -5.25 -4.92 -19.31
C MET A 32 -5.17 -4.28 -17.93
N LYS A 33 -6.34 -3.85 -17.42
CA LYS A 33 -6.47 -3.16 -16.12
C LYS A 33 -6.19 -4.06 -14.93
N THR A 34 -6.54 -5.35 -15.02
CA THR A 34 -6.39 -6.32 -13.94
C THR A 34 -5.22 -7.26 -14.23
N HIS A 35 -4.37 -7.48 -13.23
CA HIS A 35 -3.36 -8.53 -13.25
C HIS A 35 -4.07 -9.89 -13.30
N VAL A 36 -3.96 -10.59 -14.43
CA VAL A 36 -4.52 -11.95 -14.57
C VAL A 36 -3.47 -12.94 -14.10
N GLY A 37 -3.83 -13.86 -13.19
CA GLY A 37 -2.98 -14.98 -12.78
C GLY A 37 -2.32 -14.89 -11.41
N HIS A 38 -2.51 -13.79 -10.65
CA HIS A 38 -2.11 -13.75 -9.25
C HIS A 38 -3.00 -12.83 -8.42
N GLY A 39 -3.17 -13.16 -7.13
CA GLY A 39 -3.88 -12.32 -6.18
C GLY A 39 -3.08 -11.08 -5.78
N ILE A 40 -3.75 -10.17 -5.08
CA ILE A 40 -3.12 -9.05 -4.39
C ILE A 40 -2.66 -9.55 -3.02
N ASP A 41 -1.34 -9.53 -2.78
CA ASP A 41 -0.80 -9.74 -1.43
C ASP A 41 -0.83 -8.40 -0.69
N LEU A 42 -1.81 -8.25 0.21
CA LEU A 42 -1.99 -7.04 1.00
C LEU A 42 -0.75 -6.72 1.84
N GLY A 43 0.01 -7.71 2.34
CA GLY A 43 1.20 -7.44 3.17
C GLY A 43 2.34 -6.79 2.39
N GLN A 44 2.35 -6.98 1.07
CA GLN A 44 3.36 -6.45 0.16
C GLN A 44 2.99 -5.09 -0.43
N MET A 45 1.77 -4.62 -0.20
CA MET A 45 1.36 -3.28 -0.61
C MET A 45 2.03 -2.22 0.26
N LYS A 46 2.20 -1.00 -0.29
CA LYS A 46 2.65 0.13 0.50
C LYS A 46 1.47 0.74 1.24
N ILE A 47 1.72 1.20 2.47
CA ILE A 47 0.84 2.12 3.18
C ILE A 47 0.82 3.43 2.38
N THR A 48 -0.37 3.97 2.17
CA THR A 48 -0.57 5.22 1.43
C THR A 48 0.02 6.41 2.19
N ARG A 49 0.28 7.52 1.49
CA ARG A 49 0.82 8.72 2.14
C ARG A 49 -0.14 9.28 3.19
N GLU A 50 -1.42 9.32 2.88
CA GLU A 50 -2.48 9.83 3.78
C GLU A 50 -2.56 9.02 5.08
N GLU A 51 -2.48 7.69 4.97
CA GLU A 51 -2.41 6.80 6.14
C GLU A 51 -1.16 7.04 6.99
N LYS A 52 0.01 7.26 6.37
CA LYS A 52 1.24 7.60 7.10
C LYS A 52 1.12 8.95 7.81
N GLU A 53 0.52 9.95 7.15
CA GLU A 53 0.27 11.28 7.73
C GLU A 53 -0.68 11.20 8.93
N ASP A 54 -1.72 10.36 8.89
CA ASP A 54 -2.60 10.14 10.06
C ASP A 54 -1.84 9.51 11.24
N ILE A 55 -1.03 8.49 10.98
CA ILE A 55 -0.18 7.85 12.00
C ILE A 55 0.82 8.86 12.59
N ALA A 56 1.48 9.65 11.74
CA ALA A 56 2.41 10.69 12.15
C ALA A 56 1.75 11.70 13.09
N ARG A 57 0.56 12.20 12.74
CA ARG A 57 -0.22 13.11 13.58
C ARG A 57 -0.59 12.49 14.93
N LYS A 58 -0.96 11.20 14.97
CA LYS A 58 -1.22 10.49 16.24
C LYS A 58 0.03 10.39 17.11
N LEU A 59 1.19 10.15 16.50
CA LEU A 59 2.48 10.13 17.20
C LEU A 59 2.87 11.51 17.76
N GLU A 60 2.68 12.60 17.01
CA GLU A 60 2.92 13.97 17.48
C GLU A 60 2.03 14.33 18.67
N ASN A 61 0.80 13.83 18.70
CA ASN A 61 -0.12 13.95 19.82
C ASN A 61 0.24 13.04 21.02
N LYS A 62 1.40 12.38 21.00
CA LYS A 62 1.91 11.49 22.04
C LYS A 62 0.99 10.31 22.35
N ILE A 63 0.19 9.88 21.38
CA ILE A 63 -0.64 8.68 21.52
C ILE A 63 0.29 7.46 21.57
N PRO A 64 0.13 6.55 22.54
CA PRO A 64 0.94 5.34 22.62
C PRO A 64 0.84 4.50 21.33
N VAL A 65 1.97 3.93 20.90
CA VAL A 65 2.04 3.09 19.70
C VAL A 65 1.02 1.93 19.73
N GLU A 66 0.81 1.34 20.90
CA GLU A 66 -0.16 0.25 21.11
C GLU A 66 -1.59 0.72 20.86
N ALA A 67 -1.96 1.90 21.35
CA ALA A 67 -3.27 2.49 21.10
C ALA A 67 -3.48 2.79 19.62
N ILE A 68 -2.45 3.31 18.92
CA ILE A 68 -2.51 3.55 17.46
C ILE A 68 -2.75 2.24 16.70
N LEU A 69 -2.05 1.16 17.08
CA LEU A 69 -2.22 -0.16 16.47
C LEU A 69 -3.63 -0.71 16.68
N ASP A 70 -4.14 -0.58 17.91
CA ASP A 70 -5.48 -1.08 18.25
C ASP A 70 -6.57 -0.26 17.57
N ASP A 71 -6.45 1.06 17.52
CA ASP A 71 -7.36 1.93 16.78
C ASP A 71 -7.45 1.53 15.30
N ILE A 72 -6.30 1.29 14.67
CA ILE A 72 -6.23 0.89 13.26
C ILE A 72 -6.81 -0.52 13.05
N ARG A 73 -6.61 -1.45 13.98
CA ARG A 73 -7.21 -2.79 13.89
C ARG A 73 -8.73 -2.73 14.11
N ASN A 74 -9.18 -1.87 15.02
CA ASN A 74 -10.59 -1.68 15.35
C ASN A 74 -11.35 -0.89 14.28
N SER A 75 -10.67 -0.11 13.43
CA SER A 75 -11.29 0.53 12.26
C SER A 75 -11.63 -0.44 11.13
N MET A 76 -11.26 -1.72 11.27
CA MET A 76 -11.60 -2.76 10.31
C MET A 76 -13.11 -3.01 10.30
N ASN A 77 -13.77 -2.62 9.21
CA ASN A 77 -15.18 -2.90 9.01
C ASN A 77 -15.38 -4.29 8.40
N GLN A 78 -15.51 -4.38 7.07
CA GLN A 78 -15.87 -5.61 6.36
C GLN A 78 -14.73 -6.20 5.53
N LYS A 79 -13.68 -5.42 5.26
CA LYS A 79 -12.59 -5.80 4.38
C LYS A 79 -11.25 -5.51 5.04
N LEU A 80 -10.38 -6.51 5.00
CA LEU A 80 -8.99 -6.35 5.38
C LEU A 80 -8.26 -5.54 4.31
N GLU A 81 -7.57 -4.49 4.73
CA GLU A 81 -6.77 -3.61 3.88
C GLU A 81 -5.33 -3.51 4.41
N ARG A 82 -4.40 -2.97 3.60
CA ARG A 82 -2.98 -2.89 3.96
C ARG A 82 -2.73 -2.23 5.33
N ILE A 83 -3.49 -1.18 5.66
CA ILE A 83 -3.34 -0.43 6.91
C ILE A 83 -3.62 -1.31 8.14
N HIS A 84 -4.53 -2.27 8.04
CA HIS A 84 -4.87 -3.17 9.15
C HIS A 84 -3.74 -4.17 9.47
N LEU A 85 -2.78 -4.34 8.55
CA LEU A 85 -1.62 -5.21 8.69
C LEU A 85 -0.37 -4.48 9.21
N ILE A 86 -0.51 -3.26 9.73
CA ILE A 86 0.66 -2.53 10.24
C ILE A 86 1.25 -3.21 11.47
N THR A 87 2.57 -3.10 11.57
CA THR A 87 3.38 -3.61 12.69
C THR A 87 3.95 -2.47 13.51
N GLN A 88 4.45 -2.77 14.71
CA GLN A 88 5.21 -1.79 15.50
C GLN A 88 6.42 -1.25 14.72
N GLN A 89 7.04 -2.08 13.87
CA GLN A 89 8.17 -1.66 13.05
C GLN A 89 7.74 -0.65 11.98
N ASP A 90 6.56 -0.82 11.38
CA ASP A 90 6.02 0.16 10.43
C ASP A 90 5.82 1.53 11.09
N ILE A 91 5.28 1.57 12.31
CA ILE A 91 5.11 2.82 13.06
C ILE A 91 6.46 3.45 13.41
N LYS A 92 7.46 2.65 13.81
CA LYS A 92 8.83 3.16 14.04
C LYS A 92 9.44 3.76 12.78
N ASN A 93 9.30 3.09 11.65
CA ASN A 93 9.79 3.60 10.37
C ASN A 93 9.09 4.91 9.99
N ILE A 94 7.78 5.03 10.24
CA ILE A 94 7.03 6.28 10.01
C ILE A 94 7.53 7.38 10.97
N LYS A 95 7.75 7.05 12.25
CA LYS A 95 8.31 7.99 13.23
C LYS A 95 9.64 8.57 12.75
N GLU A 96 10.53 7.71 12.24
CA GLU A 96 11.82 8.11 11.67
C GLU A 96 11.66 8.92 10.37
N GLU A 97 10.80 8.48 9.45
CA GLU A 97 10.52 9.16 8.17
C GLU A 97 10.01 10.59 8.37
N TYR A 98 9.23 10.83 9.41
CA TYR A 98 8.66 12.13 9.75
C TYR A 98 9.47 12.90 10.82
N ASN A 99 10.61 12.37 11.28
CA ASN A 99 11.47 12.97 12.31
C ASN A 99 10.75 13.34 13.62
N ILE A 100 9.79 12.50 14.03
CA ILE A 100 9.00 12.72 15.25
C ILE A 100 9.80 12.18 16.44
N SER A 101 9.95 12.99 17.50
CA SER A 101 10.74 12.63 18.71
C SER A 101 9.99 11.76 19.70
#